data_AF-A0A357KWX2-F1
#
_entry.id   AF-A0A357KWX2-F1
#
_cell.length_a   1.000
_cell.length_b   1.000
_cell.length_c   1.000
_cell.angle_alpha   90.00
_cell.angle_beta   90.00
_cell.angle_gamma   90.00
#
_symmetry.space_group_name_H-M   'P 1'
#
loop_
_entity.id
_entity.type
_entity.pdbx_description
1 polymer ?
#
loop_
_entity_poly.entity_id
_entity_poly.type
_entity_poly.pdbx_seq_one_letter_code
_entity_poly.pdbx_strand_id
1 'polypeptide(L)'
;MIPPFEFENWAVIALGGVPNTVQVGDMGIDGRIFPVGTRPQDQHSMFAGDWFPVQVKQQDRVGRPDIDSFEVVMEREDRPRGFFVAFSFTSDAVSECAAFHRRTNRLIKLITVQEILDEQHVQKM
;
A
#
# COMPACT_ATOMS: atom_id res chain seq x y z
N MET A 1 4.74 10.00 20.16
CA MET A 1 3.97 9.83 18.92
C MET A 1 4.98 9.74 17.79
N ILE A 2 4.95 8.68 16.98
CA ILE A 2 5.84 8.56 15.82
C ILE A 2 5.41 9.61 14.80
N PRO A 3 6.32 10.44 14.25
CA PRO A 3 6.02 11.38 13.18
C PRO A 3 5.34 10.70 11.97
N PRO A 4 4.42 11.37 11.25
CA PRO A 4 3.69 10.75 10.13
C PRO A 4 4.62 10.08 9.10
N PHE A 5 5.68 10.77 8.69
CA PHE A 5 6.66 10.24 7.73
C PHE A 5 7.43 9.02 8.26
N GLU A 6 7.79 9.00 9.55
CA GLU A 6 8.43 7.84 10.15
C GLU A 6 7.47 6.64 10.25
N PHE A 7 6.19 6.90 10.48
CA PHE A 7 5.15 5.87 10.52
C PHE A 7 4.90 5.27 9.14
N GLU A 8 4.81 6.11 8.10
CA GLU A 8 4.73 5.69 6.70
C GLU A 8 5.91 4.77 6.34
N ASN A 9 7.14 5.21 6.64
CA ASN A 9 8.35 4.44 6.39
C ASN A 9 8.34 3.10 7.13
N TRP A 10 7.99 3.10 8.41
CA TRP A 10 7.89 1.88 9.20
C TRP A 10 6.90 0.89 8.60
N ALA A 11 5.70 1.33 8.23
CA ALA A 11 4.65 0.45 7.71
C ALA A 11 5.04 -0.14 6.35
N VAL A 12 5.64 0.66 5.46
CA VAL A 12 6.13 0.18 4.16
C VAL A 12 7.23 -0.86 4.35
N ILE A 13 8.19 -0.61 5.25
CA ILE A 13 9.29 -1.56 5.55
C ILE A 13 8.72 -2.85 6.16
N ALA A 14 7.75 -2.73 7.06
CA ALA A 14 7.11 -3.88 7.71
C ALA A 14 6.39 -4.79 6.71
N LEU A 15 5.84 -4.22 5.62
CA LEU A 15 5.28 -4.97 4.49
C LEU A 15 6.33 -5.51 3.51
N GLY A 16 7.62 -5.30 3.77
CA GLY A 16 8.72 -5.71 2.88
C GLY A 16 8.88 -4.82 1.64
N GLY A 17 8.30 -3.62 1.65
CA GLY A 17 8.41 -2.63 0.59
C GLY A 17 9.64 -1.72 0.73
N VAL A 18 9.77 -0.81 -0.23
CA VAL A 18 10.75 0.27 -0.24
C VAL A 18 10.00 1.60 -0.05
N PRO A 19 10.23 2.32 1.07
CA PRO A 19 9.61 3.61 1.29
C PRO A 19 10.20 4.69 0.38
N ASN A 20 9.44 5.75 0.13
CA ASN A 20 9.96 6.91 -0.57
C ASN A 20 11.01 7.64 0.27
N THR A 21 12.11 8.05 -0.37
CA THR A 21 13.19 8.79 0.29
C THR A 21 12.84 10.26 0.54
N VAL A 22 11.82 10.79 -0.12
CA VAL A 22 11.34 12.17 0.00
C VAL A 22 9.81 12.20 0.06
N GLN A 23 9.27 13.04 0.95
CA GLN A 23 7.82 13.20 1.17
C GLN A 23 7.14 14.13 0.14
N VAL A 24 7.92 14.82 -0.71
CA VAL A 24 7.38 15.80 -1.67
C VAL A 24 7.24 15.19 -3.06
N GLY A 25 6.04 15.30 -3.64
CA GLY A 25 5.75 14.83 -5.00
C GLY A 25 5.45 13.33 -5.10
N ASP A 26 5.12 12.69 -3.98
CA ASP A 26 4.72 11.28 -3.88
C ASP A 26 3.37 11.00 -4.55
N MET A 27 2.55 12.03 -4.77
CA MET A 27 1.29 11.98 -5.50
C MET A 27 0.34 10.88 -4.98
N GLY A 28 0.38 10.63 -3.66
CA GLY A 28 -0.43 9.59 -2.99
C GLY A 28 0.17 8.19 -3.01
N ILE A 29 1.50 8.06 -3.02
CA ILE A 29 2.21 6.77 -2.91
C ILE A 29 3.33 6.92 -1.89
N ASP A 30 3.20 6.37 -0.70
CA ASP A 30 4.23 6.49 0.35
C ASP A 30 5.36 5.45 0.18
N GLY A 31 5.09 4.37 -0.56
CA GLY A 31 6.07 3.34 -0.81
C GLY A 31 5.68 2.37 -1.94
N ARG A 32 6.60 1.45 -2.23
CA ARG A 32 6.45 0.48 -3.32
C ARG A 32 6.82 -0.91 -2.85
N ILE A 33 5.96 -1.90 -3.12
CA ILE A 33 6.25 -3.32 -2.90
C ILE A 33 6.68 -3.95 -4.23
N PHE A 34 7.76 -4.72 -4.19
CA PHE A 34 8.26 -5.45 -5.36
C PHE A 34 8.01 -6.95 -5.15
N PRO A 35 7.42 -7.66 -6.12
CA PRO A 35 7.33 -9.11 -6.08
C PRO A 35 8.70 -9.78 -5.90
N VAL A 36 8.69 -10.99 -5.34
CA VAL A 36 9.91 -11.75 -5.08
C VAL A 36 10.59 -12.06 -6.43
N GLY A 37 11.85 -11.61 -6.57
CA GLY A 37 12.65 -11.80 -7.80
C GLY A 37 12.57 -10.68 -8.84
N THR A 38 11.98 -9.53 -8.50
CA THR A 38 11.83 -8.37 -9.41
C THR A 38 12.46 -7.08 -8.87
N ARG A 39 13.28 -7.20 -7.83
CA ARG A 39 13.93 -6.04 -7.21
C ARG A 39 14.82 -5.34 -8.23
N PRO A 40 14.98 -4.00 -8.17
CA PRO A 40 15.72 -3.24 -9.17
C PRO A 40 17.20 -3.64 -9.38
N GLN A 41 17.77 -4.44 -8.47
CA GLN A 41 19.12 -5.01 -8.63
C GLN A 41 19.19 -6.15 -9.66
N ASP A 42 18.04 -6.75 -10.01
CA ASP A 42 17.93 -7.82 -11.01
C ASP A 42 17.65 -7.22 -12.40
N GLN A 43 18.61 -6.46 -12.92
CA GLN A 43 18.53 -5.68 -14.17
C GLN A 43 18.28 -6.51 -15.46
N HIS A 44 18.14 -7.84 -15.34
CA HIS A 44 17.91 -8.81 -16.42
C HIS A 44 16.61 -9.62 -16.27
N SER A 45 15.74 -9.32 -15.29
CA SER A 45 14.46 -10.02 -15.12
C SER A 45 13.37 -9.45 -16.03
N MET A 46 12.59 -10.29 -16.71
CA MET A 46 11.44 -9.88 -17.54
C MET A 46 10.33 -9.15 -16.76
N PHE A 47 10.46 -9.08 -15.43
CA PHE A 47 9.57 -8.40 -14.49
C PHE A 47 10.17 -7.12 -13.91
N ALA A 48 11.29 -6.63 -14.46
CA ALA A 48 11.92 -5.37 -14.09
C ALA A 48 10.96 -4.20 -14.38
N GLY A 49 10.09 -3.87 -13.42
CA GLY A 49 9.05 -2.86 -13.56
C GLY A 49 7.75 -3.16 -12.79
N ASP A 50 7.57 -4.41 -12.33
CA ASP A 50 6.45 -4.77 -11.48
C ASP A 50 6.71 -4.26 -10.06
N TRP A 51 5.96 -3.23 -9.70
CA TRP A 51 5.84 -2.74 -8.33
C TRP A 51 4.38 -2.43 -8.05
N PHE A 52 4.01 -2.46 -6.77
CA PHE A 52 2.67 -2.17 -6.29
C PHE A 52 2.71 -0.94 -5.38
N PRO A 53 1.86 0.08 -5.62
CA PRO A 53 1.80 1.26 -4.76
C PRO A 53 1.32 0.89 -3.36
N VAL A 54 1.92 1.53 -2.37
CA VAL A 54 1.52 1.48 -0.97
C VAL A 54 1.16 2.89 -0.54
N GLN A 55 -0.05 3.06 0.00
CA GLN A 55 -0.44 4.25 0.76
C GLN A 55 -0.65 3.85 2.21
N VAL A 56 -0.14 4.65 3.12
CA VAL A 56 -0.22 4.51 4.56
C VAL A 56 -0.93 5.73 5.12
N LYS A 57 -1.89 5.51 6.01
CA LYS A 57 -2.49 6.57 6.79
C LYS A 57 -2.46 6.22 8.27
N GLN A 58 -1.84 7.09 9.07
CA GLN A 58 -1.84 7.02 10.53
C GLN A 58 -3.18 7.50 11.10
N GLN A 59 -4.29 6.93 10.64
CA GLN A 59 -5.64 7.29 11.08
C GLN A 59 -6.50 6.05 11.34
N ASP A 60 -7.48 6.23 12.22
CA ASP A 60 -8.53 5.25 12.46
C ASP A 60 -9.72 5.53 11.53
N ARG A 61 -10.47 4.48 11.16
CA ARG A 61 -11.70 4.55 10.36
C ARG A 61 -11.51 5.27 9.03
N VAL A 62 -10.52 4.85 8.24
CA VAL A 62 -10.35 5.30 6.85
C VAL A 62 -11.64 5.10 6.08
N GLY A 63 -12.08 6.16 5.40
CA GLY A 63 -13.35 6.21 4.71
C GLY A 63 -13.22 6.02 3.21
N ARG A 64 -14.38 5.96 2.54
CA ARG A 64 -14.46 5.91 1.09
C ARG A 64 -13.64 7.00 0.38
N PRO A 65 -13.62 8.29 0.80
CA PRO A 65 -12.89 9.33 0.06
C PRO A 65 -11.38 9.08 -0.05
N ASP A 66 -10.79 8.45 0.98
CA ASP A 66 -9.38 8.08 0.97
C ASP A 66 -9.11 6.95 -0.04
N ILE A 67 -10.03 5.98 -0.13
CA ILE A 67 -9.97 4.89 -1.12
C ILE A 67 -10.18 5.42 -2.54
N ASP A 68 -11.20 6.26 -2.76
CA ASP A 68 -11.46 6.88 -4.07
C ASP A 68 -10.21 7.64 -4.58
N SER A 69 -9.50 8.35 -3.67
CA SER A 69 -8.27 9.05 -4.02
C SER A 69 -7.15 8.08 -4.43
N PHE A 70 -7.03 6.94 -3.75
CA PHE A 70 -6.05 5.91 -4.09
C PHE A 70 -6.40 5.15 -5.37
N GLU A 71 -7.68 4.98 -5.70
CA GLU A 71 -8.11 4.44 -6.99
C GLU A 71 -7.61 5.27 -8.16
N VAL A 72 -7.69 6.61 -8.06
CA VAL A 72 -7.16 7.52 -9.08
C VAL A 72 -5.66 7.33 -9.27
N VAL A 73 -4.91 7.10 -8.18
CA VAL A 73 -3.47 6.80 -8.24
C VAL A 73 -3.25 5.45 -8.95
N MET A 74 -4.01 4.43 -8.59
CA MET A 74 -3.93 3.09 -9.20
C MET A 74 -4.22 3.11 -10.70
N GLU A 75 -5.20 3.90 -11.14
CA GLU A 75 -5.54 4.08 -12.55
C GLU A 75 -4.48 4.87 -13.30
N ARG A 76 -3.96 5.95 -12.70
CA ARG A 76 -2.91 6.78 -13.29
C ARG A 76 -1.62 6.00 -13.54
N GLU A 77 -1.22 5.17 -12.58
CA GLU A 77 0.02 4.38 -12.65
C GLU A 77 -0.16 3.03 -13.37
N ASP A 78 -1.38 2.73 -13.82
CA ASP A 78 -1.83 1.47 -14.44
C ASP A 78 -1.40 0.22 -13.66
N ARG A 79 -1.72 0.17 -12.37
CA ARG A 79 -1.27 -0.91 -11.48
C ARG A 79 -2.37 -1.93 -11.21
N PRO A 80 -2.10 -3.24 -11.36
CA PRO A 80 -3.12 -4.27 -11.14
C PRO A 80 -3.41 -4.51 -9.65
N ARG A 81 -2.48 -4.15 -8.75
CA ARG A 81 -2.64 -4.29 -7.30
C ARG A 81 -2.01 -3.12 -6.56
N GLY A 82 -2.61 -2.74 -5.44
CA GLY A 82 -2.11 -1.72 -4.52
C GLY A 82 -2.46 -2.09 -3.07
N PHE A 83 -1.73 -1.50 -2.14
CA PHE A 83 -1.87 -1.76 -0.71
C PHE A 83 -2.22 -0.47 0.02
N PHE A 84 -3.22 -0.53 0.88
CA PHE A 84 -3.63 0.59 1.72
C PHE A 84 -3.53 0.20 3.18
N VAL A 85 -2.73 0.93 3.97
CA VAL A 85 -2.46 0.63 5.37
C VAL A 85 -3.09 1.67 6.27
N ALA A 86 -3.81 1.24 7.30
CA ALA A 86 -4.41 2.11 8.30
C ALA A 86 -4.66 1.41 9.63
N PHE A 87 -5.12 2.11 10.67
CA PHE A 87 -5.54 1.44 11.91
C PHE A 87 -6.86 0.68 11.75
N SER A 88 -7.83 1.24 11.02
CA SER A 88 -9.06 0.54 10.64
C SER A 88 -9.72 1.19 9.43
N PHE A 89 -10.71 0.49 8.86
CA PHE A 89 -11.46 0.91 7.67
C PHE A 89 -12.96 0.90 7.96
N THR A 90 -13.71 1.82 7.36
CA THR A 90 -15.16 1.79 7.42
C THR A 90 -15.73 0.72 6.48
N SER A 91 -16.98 0.29 6.73
CA SER A 91 -17.71 -0.61 5.84
C SER A 91 -17.79 -0.09 4.40
N ASP A 92 -17.89 1.23 4.26
CA ASP A 92 -18.02 1.90 2.98
C ASP A 92 -16.70 1.84 2.21
N ALA A 93 -15.56 2.00 2.89
CA ALA A 93 -14.23 1.85 2.29
C ALA A 93 -14.02 0.41 1.77
N VAL A 94 -14.42 -0.60 2.54
CA VAL A 94 -14.35 -2.02 2.13
C VAL A 94 -15.25 -2.28 0.92
N SER A 95 -16.47 -1.73 0.93
CA SER A 95 -17.43 -1.88 -0.15
C SER A 95 -16.95 -1.22 -1.44
N GLU A 96 -16.32 -0.05 -1.34
CA GLU A 96 -15.74 0.65 -2.50
C GLU A 96 -14.58 -0.15 -3.11
N CYS A 97 -13.67 -0.70 -2.31
CA CYS A 97 -12.61 -1.58 -2.83
C CYS A 97 -13.17 -2.75 -3.65
N ALA A 98 -14.28 -3.36 -3.18
CA ALA A 98 -14.96 -4.43 -3.90
C ALA A 98 -15.67 -3.94 -5.17
N ALA A 99 -16.19 -2.71 -5.18
CA ALA A 99 -16.78 -2.09 -6.36
C ALA A 99 -15.68 -1.78 -7.40
N PHE A 100 -14.57 -1.19 -7.00
CA PHE A 100 -13.42 -0.91 -7.85
C PHE A 100 -12.88 -2.16 -8.52
N HIS A 101 -12.66 -3.23 -7.76
CA HIS A 101 -12.20 -4.51 -8.31
C HIS A 101 -13.13 -5.05 -9.40
N ARG A 102 -14.45 -4.93 -9.23
CA ARG A 102 -15.43 -5.35 -10.26
C ARG A 102 -15.39 -4.45 -11.51
N ARG A 103 -15.12 -3.16 -11.34
CA ARG A 103 -15.08 -2.17 -12.44
C ARG A 103 -13.82 -2.28 -13.27
N THR A 104 -12.67 -2.43 -12.61
CA THR A 104 -11.35 -2.25 -13.24
C THR A 104 -10.51 -3.53 -13.28
N ASN A 105 -10.95 -4.59 -12.57
CA ASN A 105 -10.15 -5.79 -12.33
C ASN A 105 -8.81 -5.51 -11.61
N ARG A 106 -8.71 -4.37 -10.91
CA ARG A 106 -7.57 -3.98 -10.06
C ARG A 106 -7.90 -4.23 -8.59
N LEU A 107 -6.94 -4.71 -7.82
CA LEU A 107 -7.15 -5.07 -6.42
C LEU A 107 -6.52 -4.04 -5.48
N ILE A 108 -7.31 -3.48 -4.57
CA ILE A 108 -6.79 -2.71 -3.42
C ILE A 108 -6.88 -3.63 -2.19
N LYS A 109 -5.72 -3.98 -1.64
CA LYS A 109 -5.63 -4.76 -0.41
C LYS A 109 -5.57 -3.80 0.77
N LEU A 110 -6.63 -3.80 1.57
CA LEU A 110 -6.66 -3.11 2.86
C LEU A 110 -5.90 -3.96 3.88
N ILE A 111 -4.97 -3.33 4.61
CA ILE A 111 -4.17 -3.96 5.66
C ILE A 111 -4.26 -3.09 6.91
N THR A 112 -4.58 -3.70 8.04
CA THR A 112 -4.56 -2.99 9.31
C THR A 112 -3.16 -3.01 9.94
N VAL A 113 -2.83 -1.99 10.74
CA VAL A 113 -1.59 -1.98 11.55
C VAL A 113 -1.52 -3.21 12.45
N GLN A 114 -2.67 -3.68 12.95
CA GLN A 114 -2.74 -4.89 13.77
C GLN A 114 -2.30 -6.13 12.98
N GLU A 115 -2.75 -6.31 11.73
CA GLU A 115 -2.31 -7.42 10.87
C GLU A 115 -0.79 -7.43 10.68
N ILE A 116 -0.18 -6.27 10.45
CA ILE A 116 1.28 -6.13 10.31
C ILE A 116 2.01 -6.58 11.58
N LEU A 117 1.51 -6.15 12.74
CA LEU A 117 2.11 -6.51 14.02
C LEU A 117 1.95 -8.00 14.32
N ASP A 118 0.80 -8.59 14.01
CA ASP A 118 0.53 -10.01 14.22
C ASP A 118 1.41 -10.90 13.34
N GLU A 119 1.59 -10.56 12.06
CA GLU A 119 2.50 -11.29 11.17
C GLU A 119 3.95 -11.26 11.66
N GLN A 120 4.41 -10.10 12.17
CA GLN A 120 5.76 -9.98 12.75
C GLN A 120 5.96 -10.83 14.01
N HIS A 121 4.91 -11.04 14.81
CA HIS A 121 4.97 -11.93 15.97
C HIS A 121 5.03 -13.40 15.53
N VAL A 122 4.25 -13.80 14.53
CA VAL A 122 4.26 -15.17 14.00
C VAL A 122 5.61 -15.53 13.39
N GLN A 123 6.27 -14.61 12.68
CA GLN A 123 7.58 -14.89 12.07
C GLN A 123 8.73 -15.03 13.09
N LYS A 124 8.54 -14.59 14.33
CA LYS A 124 9.53 -14.69 15.41
C LYS A 124 9.36 -15.93 16.30
N MET A 125 8.29 -16.69 16.12
CA MET A 125 8.06 -17.99 16.77
C MET A 125 8.68 -19.12 15.95
#